data_AF-A0A368WBI3-F1
#
_entry.id   AF-A0A368WBI3-F1
#
_cell.length_a   1.000
_cell.length_b   1.000
_cell.length_c   1.000
_cell.angle_alpha   90.00
_cell.angle_beta   90.00
_cell.angle_gamma   90.00
#
_symmetry.space_group_name_H-M   'P 1'
#
loop_
_entity.id
_entity.type
_entity.pdbx_description
1 polymer ?
#
loop_
_entity_poly.entity_id
_entity_poly.type
_entity_poly.pdbx_seq_one_letter_code
_entity_poly.pdbx_strand_id
1 'polypeptide(L)' 'MFWTFIWFLINILFVVSMIAYLFMQRSYTETKRQSNDPELIARLDRRRKLVGGLSILFFLAMAASLMINMRLNG' A
#
# COMPACT_ATOMS: atom_id res chain seq x y z
N MET A 1 -11.45 8.27 -21.81
CA MET A 1 -10.33 9.06 -21.23
C MET A 1 -10.45 9.22 -19.72
N PHE A 2 -11.50 9.84 -19.17
CA PHE A 2 -11.64 10.07 -17.71
C PHE A 2 -11.54 8.77 -16.86
N TRP A 3 -12.26 7.71 -17.23
CA TRP A 3 -12.17 6.42 -16.55
C TRP A 3 -10.80 5.75 -16.67
N THR A 4 -10.12 5.90 -17.81
CA THR A 4 -8.74 5.43 -18.02
C THR A 4 -7.76 6.15 -17.09
N PHE A 5 -7.94 7.46 -16.90
CA PHE A 5 -7.14 8.25 -15.98
C PHE A 5 -7.34 7.82 -14.52
N ILE A 6 -8.60 7.62 -14.09
CA ILE A 6 -8.92 7.10 -12.76
C ILE A 6 -8.26 5.75 -12.53
N TRP A 7 -8.37 4.83 -13.49
CA TRP A 7 -7.76 3.51 -13.41
C TRP A 7 -6.23 3.61 -13.26
N PHE A 8 -5.59 4.45 -14.07
CA PHE A 8 -4.14 4.66 -14.01
C PHE A 8 -3.70 5.25 -12.67
N LEU A 9 -4.42 6.26 -12.16
CA LEU A 9 -4.14 6.90 -10.88
C LEU A 9 -4.23 5.91 -9.71
N ILE A 10 -5.29 5.10 -9.67
CA ILE A 10 -5.49 4.08 -8.62
C ILE A 10 -4.36 3.04 -8.67
N ASN A 11 -3.94 2.61 -9.87
CA ASN A 11 -2.82 1.68 -10.02
C ASN A 11 -1.50 2.27 -9.51
N ILE A 12 -1.19 3.51 -9.84
CA ILE A 12 0.02 4.18 -9.32
C ILE A 12 -0.05 4.27 -7.78
N LEU A 13 -1.18 4.70 -7.22
CA LEU A 13 -1.34 4.81 -5.77
C LEU A 13 -1.18 3.45 -5.07
N PHE A 14 -1.73 2.39 -5.67
CA PHE A 14 -1.53 1.02 -5.18
C PHE A 14 -0.05 0.64 -5.19
N VAL A 15 0.65 0.81 -6.32
CA VAL A 15 2.08 0.47 -6.43
C VAL A 15 2.92 1.28 -5.43
N VAL A 16 2.69 2.58 -5.30
CA VAL A 16 3.38 3.46 -4.35
C VAL A 16 3.14 2.99 -2.91
N SER A 17 1.89 2.66 -2.55
CA SER A 17 1.57 2.14 -1.22
C SER A 17 2.26 0.80 -0.93
N MET A 18 2.35 -0.07 -1.94
CA MET A 18 2.98 -1.38 -1.82
C MET A 18 4.49 -1.25 -1.62
N ILE A 19 5.15 -0.37 -2.39
CA ILE A 19 6.57 -0.07 -2.22
C ILE A 19 6.82 0.53 -0.82
N ALA A 20 6.02 1.51 -0.40
CA ALA A 20 6.14 2.12 0.92
C ALA A 20 5.98 1.08 2.05
N TYR A 21 5.03 0.14 1.92
CA TYR A 21 4.86 -0.97 2.85
C TYR A 21 6.10 -1.86 2.93
N LEU A 22 6.69 -2.21 1.79
CA LEU A 22 7.90 -3.05 1.74
C LEU A 22 9.10 -2.35 2.40
N PHE A 23 9.29 -1.04 2.17
CA PHE A 23 10.33 -0.27 2.84
C PHE A 23 10.08 -0.17 4.35
N MET A 24 8.84 0.04 4.79
CA MET A 24 8.48 0.02 6.21
C MET A 24 8.70 -1.34 6.87
N GLN A 25 8.34 -2.42 6.18
CA GLN A 25 8.57 -3.79 6.65
C GLN A 25 10.07 -4.07 6.82
N ARG A 26 10.89 -3.62 5.87
CA ARG A 26 12.34 -3.71 5.96
C ARG A 26 12.88 -2.93 7.15
N SER A 27 12.51 -1.65 7.28
CA SER A 27 12.94 -0.80 8.39
C SER A 27 12.55 -1.39 9.75
N TYR A 28 11.33 -1.89 9.90
CA TYR A 28 10.88 -2.59 11.11
C TYR A 28 11.74 -3.82 11.42
N THR A 29 12.06 -4.62 10.41
CA THR A 29 12.85 -5.86 10.57
C THR A 29 14.30 -5.54 10.97
N GLU A 30 14.90 -4.53 10.36
CA GLU A 30 16.24 -4.05 10.69
C GLU A 30 16.28 -3.48 12.13
N THR A 31 15.32 -2.62 12.50
CA THR A 31 15.23 -2.07 13.86
C THR A 31 14.97 -3.15 14.90
N LYS A 32 14.11 -4.13 14.62
CA LYS A 32 13.88 -5.26 15.54
C LYS A 32 15.13 -6.13 15.74
N ARG A 33 16.01 -6.20 14.74
CA ARG A 33 17.25 -7.00 14.81
C ARG A 33 18.41 -6.25 15.46
N GLN A 34 18.48 -4.94 15.32
CA GLN A 34 19.60 -4.12 15.79
C GLN A 34 19.31 -3.33 17.07
N SER A 35 18.05 -3.01 17.36
CA SER A 35 17.66 -2.12 18.46
C SER A 35 16.92 -2.88 19.54
N ASN A 36 17.29 -2.63 20.79
CA ASN A 36 16.58 -3.09 22.00
C ASN A 36 15.57 -2.04 22.52
N ASP A 37 15.24 -1.02 21.70
CA ASP A 37 14.30 0.04 22.08
C ASP A 37 12.86 -0.36 21.73
N PRO A 38 12.04 -0.78 22.71
CA PRO A 38 10.68 -1.25 22.46
C PRO A 38 9.74 -0.14 21.98
N GLU A 39 10.03 1.12 22.30
CA GLU A 39 9.13 2.24 21.96
C GLU A 39 9.24 2.59 20.46
N LEU A 40 10.46 2.56 19.91
CA LEU A 40 10.70 2.72 18.47
C LEU A 40 10.08 1.58 17.67
N ILE A 41 10.22 0.33 18.14
CA ILE A 41 9.64 -0.86 17.49
C ILE A 41 8.11 -0.76 17.45
N ALA A 42 7.47 -0.31 18.55
CA ALA A 42 6.02 -0.15 18.62
C ALA A 42 5.50 0.95 17.66
N ARG A 43 6.22 2.08 17.54
CA ARG A 43 5.87 3.14 16.57
C ARG A 43 5.99 2.67 15.12
N LEU A 44 7.06 1.94 14.79
CA LEU A 44 7.27 1.36 13.46
C LEU A 44 6.19 0.32 13.12
N ASP A 45 5.80 -0.52 14.08
CA ASP A 45 4.73 -1.51 13.86
C ASP A 45 3.37 -0.85 13.58
N ARG A 46 3.00 0.21 14.32
CA ARG A 46 1.75 0.96 14.08
C ARG A 46 1.74 1.60 12.68
N ARG A 47 2.84 2.24 12.29
CA ARG A 47 2.97 2.85 10.95
C ARG A 47 2.87 1.80 9.85
N ARG A 48 3.54 0.65 10.00
CA ARG A 48 3.45 -0.47 9.08
C ARG A 48 2.01 -0.96 8.92
N LYS A 49 1.29 -1.15 10.02
CA LYS A 49 -0.11 -1.61 10.00
C LYS A 49 -1.03 -0.64 9.29
N LEU A 50 -0.85 0.67 9.48
CA LEU A 50 -1.61 1.70 8.77
C LEU A 50 -1.34 1.65 7.26
N VAL A 51 -0.06 1.60 6.85
CA VAL A 51 0.30 1.54 5.42
C VAL A 51 -0.12 0.21 4.78
N GLY A 52 -0.04 -0.89 5.51
CA GLY A 52 -0.57 -2.19 5.06
C GLY A 52 -2.08 -2.16 4.86
N GLY A 53 -2.83 -1.58 5.81
CA GLY A 53 -4.28 -1.39 5.66
C GLY A 53 -4.65 -0.51 4.47
N LEU A 54 -3.94 0.60 4.28
CA LEU A 54 -4.08 1.46 3.10
C LEU A 54 -3.78 0.71 1.79
N SER A 55 -2.75 -0.14 1.78
CA SER A 55 -2.38 -0.93 0.60
C SER A 55 -3.47 -1.94 0.23
N ILE A 56 -4.11 -2.58 1.22
CA ILE A 56 -5.25 -3.47 1.00
C ILE A 56 -6.44 -2.69 0.45
N LEU A 57 -6.71 -1.50 0.98
CA LEU A 57 -7.80 -0.64 0.51
C LEU A 57 -7.56 -0.19 -0.94
N PHE A 58 -6.32 0.18 -1.30
CA PHE A 58 -5.94 0.48 -2.68
C PHE A 58 -5.99 -0.74 -3.60
N PHE A 59 -5.67 -1.93 -3.10
CA PHE A 59 -5.82 -3.16 -3.87
C PHE A 59 -7.29 -3.41 -4.25
N LEU A 60 -8.21 -3.27 -3.30
CA LEU A 60 -9.64 -3.40 -3.56
C LEU A 60 -10.14 -2.33 -4.53
N ALA A 61 -9.70 -1.09 -4.36
CA ALA A 61 -10.02 0.00 -5.29
C ALA A 61 -9.48 -0.27 -6.71
N MET A 62 -8.28 -0.83 -6.83
CA MET A 62 -7.67 -1.22 -8.10
C MET A 62 -8.45 -2.35 -8.77
N ALA A 63 -8.79 -3.40 -8.02
CA ALA A 63 -9.59 -4.52 -8.52
C ALA A 63 -10.98 -4.07 -8.98
N ALA A 64 -11.66 -3.22 -8.19
CA ALA A 64 -12.95 -2.64 -8.55
C ALA A 64 -12.84 -1.76 -9.81
N SER A 65 -11.80 -0.92 -9.90
CA SER A 65 -11.55 -0.07 -11.06
C SER A 65 -11.27 -0.88 -12.32
N LEU A 66 -10.52 -1.99 -12.20
CA LEU A 66 -10.25 -2.91 -13.31
C LEU A 66 -11.53 -3.56 -13.82
N MET A 67 -12.39 -4.07 -12.93
CA MET A 67 -13.68 -4.67 -13.31
C MET A 67 -14.60 -3.65 -14.01
N ILE A 68 -14.65 -2.41 -13.53
CA ILE A 68 -15.43 -1.34 -14.16
C ILE A 68 -14.87 -1.00 -15.54
N ASN A 69 -13.54 -0.93 -15.68
CA ASN A 69 -12.89 -0.66 -16.95
C ASN A 69 -13.18 -1.77 -17.97
N MET A 70 -13.09 -3.05 -17.56
CA MET A 70 -13.43 -4.20 -18.40
C MET A 70 -14.91 -4.23 -18.80
N ARG A 71 -15.83 -3.81 -17.92
CA ARG A 71 -17.26 -3.69 -18.25
C ARG A 71 -17.56 -2.55 -19.23
N LEU A 72 -16.78 -1.48 -19.21
CA LEU A 72 -16.98 -0.31 -20.08
C LEU A 72 -16.27 -0.43 -21.44
N ASN A 73 -15.18 -1.19 -21.52
CA ASN A 73 -14.37 -1.36 -22.73
C ASN A 73 -14.49 -2.75 -23.39
N GLY A 74 -15.12 -3.73 -22.74
CA GLY A 74 -15.47 -5.04 -23.29
C GLY A 74 -16.88 -5.07 -23.83
#